data_AF-A0A7V5P2U4-F1
#
_entry.id   AF-A0A7V5P2U4-F1
#
_cell.length_a   1.000
_cell.length_b   1.000
_cell.length_c   1.000
_cell.angle_alpha   90.00
_cell.angle_beta   90.00
_cell.angle_gamma   90.00
#
_symmetry.space_group_name_H-M   'P 1'
#
loop_
_entity.id
_entity.type
_entity.pdbx_description
1 polymer ?
#
loop_
_entity_poly.entity_id
_entity_poly.type
_entity_poly.pdbx_seq_one_letter_code
_entity_poly.pdbx_strand_id
1 'polypeptide(L)'
;MKERLKNLIISEEGQGMTEYIIIVALIAIATIGVITIFGDNIRALFKASTNALAGQNDKPKTKLFKGNVHKTLQDFSTKSQ
;
A
#
# COMPACT_ATOMS: atom_id res chain seq x y z
N MET A 1 -11.69 -30.64 48.73
CA MET A 1 -10.95 -31.39 47.69
C MET A 1 -11.46 -31.10 46.28
N LYS A 2 -12.78 -31.01 46.06
CA LYS A 2 -13.39 -30.69 44.74
C LYS A 2 -12.97 -29.32 44.15
N GLU A 3 -12.77 -28.30 44.98
CA GLU A 3 -12.35 -26.96 44.52
C GLU A 3 -10.90 -26.90 43.99
N ARG A 4 -10.02 -27.82 44.42
CA ARG A 4 -8.62 -27.85 43.98
C ARG A 4 -8.44 -28.49 42.60
N LEU A 5 -9.41 -29.27 42.12
CA LEU A 5 -9.38 -29.87 40.78
C LEU A 5 -9.85 -28.88 39.71
N LYS A 6 -10.69 -27.90 40.06
CA LYS A 6 -11.27 -26.94 39.11
C LYS A 6 -10.24 -25.96 38.54
N ASN A 7 -9.21 -25.63 39.34
CA ASN A 7 -8.12 -24.74 38.93
C ASN A 7 -6.96 -25.44 38.19
N LEU A 8 -7.03 -26.77 38.02
CA LEU A 8 -6.03 -27.53 37.25
C LEU A 8 -6.48 -27.80 35.80
N ILE A 9 -7.72 -27.45 35.45
CA ILE A 9 -8.32 -27.82 34.15
C ILE A 9 -8.44 -26.62 33.21
N ILE A 10 -8.34 -25.38 33.69
CA ILE A 10 -8.43 -24.18 32.84
C ILE A 10 -7.37 -23.18 33.28
N SER A 11 -6.18 -23.28 32.71
CA SER A 11 -5.25 -22.16 32.64
C SER A 11 -4.93 -21.95 31.16
N GLU A 12 -5.90 -21.34 30.46
CA GLU A 12 -5.84 -20.98 29.04
C GLU A 12 -5.03 -19.70 28.77
N GLU A 13 -4.28 -19.20 29.77
CA GLU A 13 -3.65 -17.87 29.75
C GLU A 13 -2.62 -17.65 28.62
N GLY A 14 -2.18 -18.71 27.92
CA GLY A 14 -1.24 -18.61 26.80
C GLY A 14 -1.71 -19.18 25.45
N GLN A 15 -2.84 -19.88 25.40
CA GLN A 15 -3.24 -20.64 24.21
C GLN A 15 -3.67 -19.71 23.07
N GLY A 16 -4.35 -18.61 23.38
CA GLY A 16 -4.72 -17.60 22.38
C GLY A 16 -3.61 -16.61 22.04
N MET A 17 -2.73 -16.26 22.99
CA MET A 17 -1.79 -15.14 22.79
C MET A 17 -0.79 -15.40 21.67
N THR A 18 -0.27 -16.62 21.57
CA THR A 18 0.70 -16.95 20.51
C THR A 18 0.04 -17.06 19.14
N GLU A 19 -1.18 -17.58 19.07
CA GLU A 19 -1.95 -17.66 17.82
C GLU A 19 -2.25 -16.27 17.26
N TYR A 20 -2.70 -15.34 18.11
CA TYR A 20 -2.92 -13.96 17.70
C TYR A 20 -1.63 -13.28 17.22
N ILE A 21 -0.50 -13.51 17.90
CA ILE A 21 0.80 -12.96 17.49
C ILE A 21 1.20 -13.46 16.10
N ILE A 22 0.99 -14.75 15.81
CA ILE A 22 1.30 -15.32 14.49
C ILE A 22 0.44 -14.68 13.40
N ILE A 23 -0.88 -14.55 13.62
CA ILE A 23 -1.77 -13.91 12.64
C ILE A 23 -1.39 -12.44 12.41
N VAL A 24 -1.06 -11.69 13.47
CA VAL A 24 -0.61 -10.30 13.37
C VAL A 24 0.69 -10.19 12.57
N ALA A 25 1.65 -11.09 12.81
CA ALA A 25 2.91 -11.12 12.05
C ALA A 25 2.68 -11.37 10.56
N LEU A 26 1.75 -12.27 10.20
CA LEU A 26 1.38 -12.53 8.82
C LEU A 26 0.73 -11.31 8.15
N ILE A 27 -0.20 -10.64 8.84
CA ILE A 27 -0.85 -9.41 8.34
C ILE A 27 0.18 -8.30 8.14
N ALA A 28 1.14 -8.14 9.05
CA ALA A 28 2.18 -7.11 8.96
C ALA A 28 3.03 -7.28 7.70
N ILE A 29 3.49 -8.50 7.40
CA ILE A 29 4.28 -8.79 6.20
C ILE A 29 3.46 -8.54 4.93
N ALA A 30 2.21 -9.03 4.89
CA ALA A 30 1.32 -8.82 3.76
C ALA A 30 1.06 -7.31 3.51
N THR A 31 0.84 -6.55 4.57
CA THR A 31 0.58 -5.10 4.51
C THR A 31 1.78 -4.33 3.98
N ILE A 32 3.01 -4.68 4.41
CA ILE A 32 4.24 -4.08 3.86
C ILE A 32 4.30 -4.31 2.34
N GLY A 33 3.99 -5.53 1.88
CA GLY A 33 3.95 -5.87 0.45
C GLY A 33 2.94 -5.01 -0.33
N VAL A 34 1.70 -4.93 0.15
CA VAL A 34 0.64 -4.13 -0.50
C VAL A 34 1.00 -2.65 -0.54
N ILE A 35 1.47 -2.07 0.58
CA ILE A 35 1.84 -0.65 0.64
C ILE A 35 3.01 -0.35 -0.30
N THR A 36 3.98 -1.25 -0.42
CA THR A 36 5.13 -1.06 -1.31
C THR A 36 4.71 -1.06 -2.78
N ILE A 37 3.79 -1.96 -3.18
CA ILE A 37 3.35 -2.09 -4.57
C ILE A 37 2.38 -0.96 -4.96
N PHE A 38 1.44 -0.62 -4.07
CA PHE A 38 0.34 0.30 -4.39
C PHE A 38 0.50 1.71 -3.81
N GLY A 39 1.42 1.93 -2.88
CA GLY A 39 1.57 3.19 -2.16
C GLY A 39 1.87 4.38 -3.07
N ASP A 40 2.74 4.19 -4.06
CA ASP A 40 3.06 5.24 -5.04
C ASP A 40 1.86 5.60 -5.93
N ASN A 41 1.08 4.61 -6.35
CA ASN A 41 -0.13 4.81 -7.15
C ASN A 41 -1.20 5.57 -6.35
N ILE A 42 -1.46 5.14 -5.11
CA ILE A 42 -2.41 5.82 -4.21
C ILE A 42 -1.95 7.27 -3.98
N ARG A 43 -0.66 7.48 -3.67
CA ARG A 43 -0.11 8.82 -3.45
C ARG A 43 -0.23 9.71 -4.69
N ALA A 44 -0.04 9.16 -5.89
CA ALA A 44 -0.21 9.90 -7.13
C ALA A 44 -1.67 10.34 -7.34
N LEU A 45 -2.63 9.46 -7.07
CA LEU A 45 -4.06 9.79 -7.15
C LEU A 45 -4.44 10.89 -6.18
N PHE A 46 -4.02 10.78 -4.91
CA PHE A 46 -4.27 11.82 -3.92
C PHE A 46 -3.65 13.17 -4.31
N LYS A 47 -2.40 13.17 -4.80
CA LYS A 47 -1.77 14.40 -5.30
C LYS A 47 -2.54 15.02 -6.45
N ALA A 48 -3.00 14.22 -7.41
CA ALA A 48 -3.79 14.72 -8.53
C ALA A 48 -5.11 15.34 -8.04
N SER A 49 -5.80 14.69 -7.10
CA SER A 49 -7.02 15.23 -6.49
C SER A 49 -6.75 16.52 -5.71
N THR A 50 -5.70 16.57 -4.90
CA THR A 50 -5.33 17.79 -4.15
C THR A 50 -4.97 18.95 -5.10
N ASN A 51 -4.23 18.68 -6.17
CA ASN A 51 -3.86 19.70 -7.15
C ASN A 51 -5.09 20.24 -7.90
N ALA A 52 -5.99 19.36 -8.33
CA ALA A 52 -7.24 19.75 -8.97
C ALA A 52 -8.10 20.63 -8.04
N LEU A 53 -8.20 20.27 -6.75
CA LEU A 53 -8.89 21.07 -5.73
C LEU A 53 -8.20 22.41 -5.48
N ALA A 54 -6.87 22.47 -5.56
CA ALA A 54 -6.08 23.69 -5.42
C ALA A 54 -6.11 24.58 -6.68
N GLY A 55 -6.85 24.20 -7.74
CA GLY A 55 -6.89 24.91 -9.01
C GLY A 55 -5.59 24.83 -9.82
N GLN A 56 -4.65 23.98 -9.39
CA GLN A 56 -3.38 23.74 -10.07
C GLN A 56 -3.56 22.61 -11.08
N ASN A 57 -3.69 22.96 -12.36
CA ASN A 57 -3.78 22.01 -13.48
C ASN A 57 -2.40 21.41 -13.83
N ASP A 58 -1.61 21.05 -12.83
CA ASP A 58 -0.34 20.40 -13.03
C ASP A 58 -0.58 18.96 -13.48
N LYS A 59 -0.37 18.72 -14.77
CA LYS A 59 -0.51 17.40 -15.39
C LYS A 59 0.35 16.41 -14.59
N PRO A 60 -0.26 15.34 -14.04
CA PRO A 60 0.46 14.41 -13.17
C PRO A 60 1.69 13.89 -13.93
N LYS A 61 2.87 14.22 -13.41
CA LYS A 61 4.15 13.62 -13.83
C LYS A 61 4.16 12.19 -13.27
N THR A 62 3.28 11.34 -13.77
CA THR A 62 3.39 9.90 -13.58
C THR A 62 4.80 9.54 -14.05
N LYS A 63 5.60 8.89 -13.20
CA LYS A 63 6.90 8.37 -13.60
C LYS A 63 6.64 7.23 -14.60
N LEU A 64 6.30 7.59 -15.84
CA LEU A 64 6.31 6.66 -16.94
C LEU A 64 7.76 6.23 -17.08
N PHE A 65 7.97 4.92 -17.18
CA PHE A 65 9.26 4.33 -17.50
C PHE A 65 9.97 5.20 -18.55
N LYS A 66 11.16 5.70 -18.20
CA LYS A 66 12.00 6.54 -19.06
C LYS A 66 12.67 5.68 -20.14
N GLY A 67 11.87 4.91 -20.88
CA GLY A 67 12.20 4.53 -22.25
C GLY A 67 11.92 5.73 -23.13
N ASN A 68 12.83 6.05 -24.05
CA ASN A 68 12.86 7.26 -24.88
C ASN A 68 11.62 7.45 -25.79
N VAL A 69 10.45 7.72 -25.22
CA VAL A 69 9.23 8.02 -25.96
C VAL A 69 8.66 9.36 -25.48
N HIS A 70 9.49 10.40 -25.55
CA HIS A 70 9.01 11.79 -25.56
C HIS A 70 8.73 12.20 -27.01
N LYS A 71 7.65 11.67 -27.60
CA LYS A 71 7.12 12.28 -28.83
C LYS A 71 6.35 13.52 -28.44
N THR A 72 7.07 14.63 -28.37
CA THR A 72 6.49 15.95 -28.12
C THR A 72 5.86 16.45 -29.42
N LEU A 73 4.97 17.44 -29.33
CA LEU A 73 4.29 18.03 -30.48
C LEU A 73 5.25 18.54 -31.57
N GLN A 74 6.53 18.75 -31.22
CA GLN A 74 7.59 19.10 -32.15
C GLN A 74 7.94 17.96 -33.12
N ASP A 75 7.93 16.69 -32.68
CA ASP A 75 8.21 15.52 -33.54
C ASP A 75 7.17 15.34 -34.66
N PHE A 76 5.94 15.81 -34.43
CA PHE A 76 4.86 15.75 -35.42
C PHE A 76 4.92 16.90 -36.43
N SER A 77 5.56 18.02 -36.07
CA SER A 77 5.78 19.15 -36.98
C SER A 77 6.91 18.87 -37.98
N THR A 78 7.92 18.07 -37.62
CA THR A 78 9.11 17.87 -38.46
C THR A 78 8.94 16.79 -39.53
N LYS A 79 7.86 15.99 -39.49
CA LYS A 79 7.64 14.84 -40.39
C LYS A 79 6.73 15.13 -41.60
N SER A 80 6.58 16.42 -41.97
CA SER A 80 5.77 16.88 -43.11
C SER A 80 6.59 17.67 -44.14
N GLN A 81 7.79 17.19 -44.45
CA GLN A 81 8.52 17.49 -45.68
C GLN A 81 8.82 16.17 -46.39
#